data_AF-A0A6L4Y603-F1
#
_entry.id   AF-A0A6L4Y603-F1
#
_cell.length_a   1.000
_cell.length_b   1.000
_cell.length_c   1.000
_cell.angle_alpha   90.00
_cell.angle_beta   90.00
_cell.angle_gamma   90.00
#
_symmetry.space_group_name_H-M   'P 1'
#
loop_
_entity.id
_entity.type
_entity.pdbx_description
1 polymer ?
#
loop_
_entity_poly.entity_id
_entity_poly.type
_entity_poly.pdbx_seq_one_letter_code
_entity_poly.pdbx_strand_id
1 'polypeptide(L)'
;MKKRSSCEFLIPLFVPLFVLVSVFFAVTSGKAANVPGVSEDTIMVGMILDQTGPTVEIQGPIADGVKTYFRYVNDQGGINGRKLKWVHEDDRYTVSLMISAFKKLIYRNQVFTMFLGGSTGGLLALQPMIAKEQVPVLGPPTSDILVVPPRKYYFIHGTSYEDEIKILFDYIYDVKKAKNPKIGLVRADTEREGWFPDSQPTG
;
A
#
# COMPACT_ATOMS: atom_id res chain seq x y z
N MET A 1 70.64 -15.62 42.94
CA MET A 1 70.02 -15.55 41.59
C MET A 1 68.62 -16.15 41.65
N LYS A 2 67.57 -15.33 41.67
CA LYS A 2 66.16 -15.77 41.67
C LYS A 2 65.37 -14.75 40.84
N LYS A 3 65.09 -15.09 39.57
CA LYS A 3 64.39 -14.22 38.62
C LYS A 3 62.89 -14.40 38.88
N ARG A 4 62.24 -13.42 39.52
CA ARG A 4 60.78 -13.39 39.68
C ARG A 4 60.18 -12.78 38.40
N SER A 5 59.40 -13.59 37.69
CA SER A 5 58.73 -13.24 36.45
C SER A 5 57.57 -12.27 36.71
N SER A 6 57.61 -11.10 36.07
CA SER A 6 56.71 -9.97 36.24
C SER A 6 55.29 -10.15 35.66
N CYS A 7 54.77 -11.38 35.57
CA CYS A 7 53.53 -11.67 34.85
C CYS A 7 52.32 -12.03 35.75
N GLU A 8 52.51 -12.24 37.05
CA GLU A 8 51.42 -12.74 37.92
C GLU A 8 50.49 -11.65 38.49
N PHE A 9 50.76 -10.36 38.27
CA PHE A 9 49.97 -9.27 38.86
C PHE A 9 49.00 -8.57 37.89
N LEU A 10 48.99 -8.93 36.60
CA LEU A 10 48.23 -8.20 35.58
C LEU A 10 46.86 -8.84 35.23
N ILE A 11 46.51 -9.94 35.89
CA ILE A 11 45.32 -10.75 35.60
C ILE A 11 44.04 -10.35 36.40
N PRO A 12 44.08 -9.81 37.64
CA PRO A 12 42.84 -9.63 38.41
C PRO A 12 42.02 -8.39 38.03
N LEU A 13 42.57 -7.46 37.22
CA LEU A 13 41.88 -6.21 36.86
C LEU A 13 41.07 -6.30 35.55
N PHE A 14 41.33 -7.29 34.70
CA PHE A 14 40.69 -7.41 33.37
C PHE A 14 39.38 -8.21 33.39
N VAL A 15 39.22 -9.14 34.33
CA VAL A 15 38.02 -9.99 34.45
C VAL A 15 36.74 -9.21 34.80
N PRO A 16 36.72 -8.24 35.75
CA PRO A 16 35.48 -7.50 36.05
C PRO A 16 35.10 -6.50 34.95
N LEU A 17 36.09 -5.99 34.18
CA LEU A 17 35.85 -5.08 33.06
C LEU A 17 35.20 -5.81 31.87
N PHE A 18 35.56 -7.07 31.63
CA PHE A 18 34.97 -7.88 30.57
C PHE A 18 33.52 -8.30 30.87
N VAL A 19 33.19 -8.57 32.14
CA VAL A 19 31.82 -8.88 32.57
C VAL A 19 30.90 -7.65 32.48
N LEU A 20 31.40 -6.45 32.80
CA LEU A 20 30.65 -5.20 32.64
C LEU A 20 30.37 -4.83 31.17
N VAL A 21 31.31 -5.10 30.26
CA VAL A 21 31.10 -4.93 28.81
C VAL A 21 30.11 -5.96 28.24
N SER A 22 30.06 -7.17 28.81
CA SER A 22 29.12 -8.22 28.43
C SER A 22 27.68 -7.91 28.83
N VAL A 23 27.47 -7.26 29.98
CA VAL A 23 26.14 -6.82 30.44
C VAL A 23 25.63 -5.61 29.67
N PHE A 24 26.52 -4.75 29.16
CA PHE A 24 26.13 -3.59 28.34
C PHE A 24 25.70 -3.97 26.91
N PHE A 25 26.15 -5.12 26.39
CA PHE A 25 25.78 -5.59 25.05
C PHE A 25 24.46 -6.38 25.01
N ALA A 26 23.88 -6.74 26.16
CA ALA A 26 22.69 -7.58 26.25
C ALA A 26 21.35 -6.80 26.26
N VAL A 27 21.36 -5.46 26.24
CA VAL A 27 20.13 -4.63 26.30
C VAL A 27 20.08 -3.60 25.18
N THR A 28 20.43 -4.03 23.96
CA THR A 28 19.99 -3.35 22.73
C THR A 28 19.00 -4.24 21.98
N SER A 29 17.99 -4.74 22.69
CA SER A 29 16.73 -5.12 22.04
C SER A 29 16.21 -3.85 21.35
N GLY A 30 16.47 -3.73 20.05
CA GLY A 30 16.01 -2.61 19.25
C GLY A 30 14.52 -2.46 19.47
N LYS A 31 14.10 -1.36 20.11
CA LYS A 31 12.69 -0.96 20.13
C LYS A 31 12.26 -0.88 18.68
N ALA A 32 11.40 -1.80 18.24
CA ALA A 32 10.73 -1.69 16.96
C ALA A 32 10.15 -0.28 16.88
N ALA A 33 10.44 0.43 15.79
CA ALA A 33 9.82 1.74 15.56
C ALA A 33 8.30 1.59 15.73
N ASN A 34 7.66 2.52 16.44
CA ASN A 34 6.22 2.50 16.60
C ASN A 34 5.59 2.84 15.24
N VAL A 35 5.27 1.82 14.46
CA VAL A 35 4.69 1.93 13.12
C VAL A 35 3.18 2.12 13.29
N PRO A 36 2.59 3.21 12.74
CA PRO A 36 1.15 3.42 12.80
C PRO A 36 0.37 2.20 12.32
N GLY A 37 -0.67 1.84 13.07
CA GLY A 37 -1.55 0.73 12.71
C GLY A 37 -0.96 -0.65 12.90
N VAL A 38 0.26 -0.79 13.44
CA VAL A 38 0.85 -2.09 13.79
C VAL A 38 1.05 -2.16 15.30
N SER A 39 0.31 -3.05 15.96
CA SER A 39 0.48 -3.38 17.38
C SER A 39 1.19 -4.73 17.55
N GLU A 40 1.29 -5.19 18.80
CA GLU A 40 1.82 -6.53 19.10
C GLU A 40 0.93 -7.64 18.52
N ASP A 41 -0.37 -7.38 18.40
CA ASP A 41 -1.40 -8.36 18.07
C ASP A 41 -2.20 -8.04 16.80
N THR A 42 -2.09 -6.83 16.23
CA THR A 42 -2.91 -6.41 15.08
C THR A 42 -2.17 -5.60 14.03
N ILE A 43 -2.68 -5.66 12.81
CA ILE A 43 -2.33 -4.78 11.70
C ILE A 43 -3.63 -4.15 11.18
N MET A 44 -3.72 -2.82 11.22
CA MET A 44 -4.87 -2.03 10.78
C MET A 44 -4.73 -1.67 9.31
N VAL A 45 -5.71 -2.07 8.50
CA VAL A 45 -5.77 -1.79 7.05
C VAL A 45 -6.96 -0.88 6.75
N GLY A 46 -6.72 0.23 6.07
CA GLY A 46 -7.79 1.09 5.58
C GLY A 46 -8.32 0.59 4.24
N MET A 47 -9.60 0.80 3.97
CA MET A 47 -10.19 0.54 2.68
C MET A 47 -11.10 1.69 2.28
N ILE A 48 -10.97 2.15 1.03
CA ILE A 48 -11.89 3.12 0.43
C ILE A 48 -12.42 2.48 -0.84
N LEU A 49 -13.72 2.20 -0.88
CA LEU A 49 -14.39 1.65 -2.07
C LEU A 49 -15.77 2.28 -2.19
N ASP A 50 -16.27 2.34 -3.41
CA ASP A 50 -17.64 2.76 -3.67
C ASP A 50 -18.63 1.67 -3.20
N GLN A 51 -19.45 1.98 -2.19
CA GLN A 51 -20.45 1.07 -1.63
C GLN A 51 -21.89 1.47 -1.91
N THR A 52 -22.15 2.75 -2.18
CA THR A 52 -23.52 3.25 -2.40
C THR A 52 -23.66 4.15 -3.63
N GLY A 53 -22.61 4.27 -4.42
CA GLY A 53 -22.54 5.02 -5.66
C GLY A 53 -22.60 4.13 -6.92
N PRO A 54 -22.24 4.71 -8.08
CA PRO A 54 -22.51 4.12 -9.40
C PRO A 54 -21.68 2.87 -9.73
N THR A 55 -20.59 2.61 -9.02
CA THR A 55 -19.68 1.48 -9.28
C THR A 55 -19.77 0.37 -8.23
N VAL A 56 -20.80 0.41 -7.37
CA VAL A 56 -21.03 -0.58 -6.30
C VAL A 56 -21.09 -2.02 -6.83
N GLU A 57 -21.64 -2.26 -8.02
CA GLU A 57 -21.73 -3.61 -8.59
C GLU A 57 -20.35 -4.22 -8.87
N ILE A 58 -19.34 -3.38 -9.10
CA ILE A 58 -17.96 -3.78 -9.33
C ILE A 58 -17.19 -3.80 -8.01
N GLN A 59 -17.31 -2.76 -7.18
CA GLN A 59 -16.48 -2.58 -5.98
C GLN A 59 -17.03 -3.27 -4.73
N GLY A 60 -18.34 -3.50 -4.64
CA GLY A 60 -18.98 -4.20 -3.52
C GLY A 60 -18.44 -5.62 -3.31
N PRO A 61 -18.41 -6.48 -4.36
CA PRO A 61 -17.84 -7.82 -4.26
C PRO A 61 -16.35 -7.84 -3.85
N ILE A 62 -15.59 -6.80 -4.20
CA ILE A 62 -14.18 -6.67 -3.80
C ILE A 62 -14.09 -6.52 -2.28
N ALA A 63 -14.95 -5.71 -1.66
CA ALA A 63 -14.97 -5.55 -0.19
C ALA A 63 -15.25 -6.88 0.53
N ASP A 64 -16.20 -7.67 0.02
CA ASP A 64 -16.54 -8.99 0.55
C ASP A 64 -15.39 -9.99 0.37
N GLY A 65 -14.70 -9.93 -0.77
CA GLY A 65 -13.49 -10.70 -1.05
C GLY A 65 -12.36 -10.40 -0.06
N VAL A 66 -12.04 -9.12 0.15
CA VAL A 66 -11.02 -8.68 1.11
C VAL A 66 -11.37 -9.14 2.53
N LYS A 67 -12.62 -8.94 2.97
CA LYS A 67 -13.11 -9.39 4.28
C LYS A 67 -12.98 -10.91 4.45
N THR A 68 -13.33 -11.67 3.43
CA THR A 68 -13.24 -13.13 3.46
C THR A 68 -11.79 -13.61 3.50
N TYR A 69 -10.91 -12.99 2.70
CA TYR A 69 -9.50 -13.32 2.70
C TYR A 69 -8.81 -12.96 4.03
N PHE A 70 -9.13 -11.80 4.62
CA PHE A 70 -8.57 -11.41 5.92
C PHE A 70 -9.02 -12.35 7.03
N ARG A 71 -10.27 -12.81 7.00
CA ARG A 71 -10.74 -13.86 7.92
C ARG A 71 -9.93 -15.14 7.75
N TYR A 72 -9.76 -15.62 6.51
CA TYR A 72 -8.93 -16.79 6.23
C TYR A 72 -7.50 -16.64 6.77
N VAL A 73 -6.82 -15.52 6.50
CA VAL A 73 -5.47 -15.25 7.00
C VAL A 73 -5.43 -15.24 8.54
N ASN A 74 -6.44 -14.64 9.17
CA ASN A 74 -6.57 -14.62 10.62
C ASN A 74 -6.77 -16.02 11.20
N ASP A 75 -7.57 -16.87 10.56
CA ASP A 75 -7.80 -18.26 10.97
C ASP A 75 -6.51 -19.09 10.88
N GLN A 76 -5.61 -18.76 9.95
CA GLN A 76 -4.27 -19.36 9.82
C GLN A 76 -3.22 -18.79 10.79
N GLY A 77 -3.63 -18.00 11.80
CA GLY A 77 -2.73 -17.43 12.79
C GLY A 77 -2.34 -15.97 12.54
N GLY A 78 -2.72 -15.39 11.39
CA GLY A 78 -2.39 -14.01 11.04
C GLY A 78 -0.99 -13.85 10.44
N ILE A 79 -0.52 -12.61 10.32
CA ILE A 79 0.80 -12.28 9.77
C ILE A 79 1.76 -12.07 10.93
N ASN A 80 2.78 -12.92 11.07
CA ASN A 80 3.73 -12.87 12.18
C ASN A 80 3.03 -12.81 13.55
N GLY A 81 1.96 -13.60 13.73
CA GLY A 81 1.13 -13.63 14.94
C GLY A 81 0.13 -12.48 15.10
N ARG A 82 0.12 -11.51 14.18
CA ARG A 82 -0.80 -10.35 14.21
C ARG A 82 -2.03 -10.58 13.35
N LYS A 83 -3.20 -10.28 13.89
CA LYS A 83 -4.47 -10.33 13.14
C LYS A 83 -4.65 -9.09 12.27
N LEU A 84 -5.12 -9.29 11.06
CA LEU A 84 -5.57 -8.23 10.18
C LEU A 84 -6.92 -7.70 10.68
N LYS A 85 -7.00 -6.39 10.91
CA LYS A 85 -8.24 -5.65 11.13
C LYS A 85 -8.38 -4.63 10.01
N TRP A 86 -9.61 -4.34 9.60
CA TRP A 86 -9.85 -3.37 8.54
C TRP A 86 -10.90 -2.34 8.95
N VAL A 87 -10.79 -1.15 8.35
CA VAL A 87 -11.79 -0.08 8.42
C VAL A 87 -12.11 0.33 7.00
N HIS A 88 -13.39 0.28 6.64
CA HIS A 88 -13.86 0.58 5.30
C HIS A 88 -14.68 1.88 5.31
N GLU A 89 -14.37 2.77 4.38
CA GLU A 89 -15.11 4.01 4.10
C GLU A 89 -15.71 3.98 2.68
N ASP A 90 -16.94 4.49 2.55
CA ASP A 90 -17.66 4.65 1.29
C ASP A 90 -17.40 6.02 0.67
N ASP A 91 -16.81 6.07 -0.52
CA ASP A 91 -16.51 7.33 -1.24
C ASP A 91 -17.57 7.73 -2.28
N ARG A 92 -18.53 6.84 -2.56
CA ARG A 92 -19.58 7.02 -3.58
C ARG A 92 -19.06 7.43 -4.94
N TYR A 93 -17.83 7.04 -5.28
CA TYR A 93 -17.14 7.43 -6.49
C TYR A 93 -16.87 8.94 -6.64
N THR A 94 -16.77 9.68 -5.53
CA THR A 94 -16.52 11.13 -5.54
C THR A 94 -15.17 11.50 -4.93
N VAL A 95 -14.45 12.42 -5.59
CA VAL A 95 -13.12 12.88 -5.14
C VAL A 95 -13.16 13.47 -3.73
N SER A 96 -14.21 14.24 -3.39
CA SER A 96 -14.33 14.92 -2.10
C SER A 96 -14.51 13.94 -0.93
N LEU A 97 -15.34 12.91 -1.11
CA LEU A 97 -15.53 11.87 -0.11
C LEU A 97 -14.27 10.99 0.01
N MET A 98 -13.59 10.70 -1.10
CA MET A 98 -12.33 9.97 -1.08
C MET A 98 -11.24 10.67 -0.25
N ILE A 99 -11.09 12.00 -0.41
CA ILE A 99 -10.19 12.82 0.42
C ILE A 99 -10.58 12.76 1.90
N SER A 100 -11.87 12.83 2.18
CA SER A 100 -12.39 12.83 3.55
C SER A 100 -12.19 11.48 4.24
N ALA A 101 -12.47 10.39 3.51
CA ALA A 101 -12.24 9.01 3.92
C ALA A 101 -10.74 8.76 4.18
N PHE A 102 -9.87 9.18 3.27
CA PHE A 102 -8.41 9.05 3.44
C PHE A 102 -7.93 9.72 4.74
N LYS A 103 -8.35 10.98 4.97
CA LYS A 103 -8.01 11.71 6.20
C LYS A 103 -8.51 11.01 7.45
N LYS A 104 -9.72 10.44 7.43
CA LYS A 104 -10.28 9.67 8.55
C LYS A 104 -9.44 8.43 8.84
N LEU A 105 -9.10 7.66 7.81
CA LEU A 105 -8.30 6.44 7.95
C LEU A 105 -6.88 6.72 8.49
N ILE A 106 -6.24 7.81 8.07
CA ILE A 106 -4.92 8.21 8.58
C ILE A 106 -5.00 8.80 9.99
N TYR A 107 -5.74 9.89 10.17
CA TYR A 107 -5.62 10.70 11.38
C TYR A 107 -6.47 10.17 12.54
N ARG A 108 -7.56 9.46 12.26
CA ARG A 108 -8.43 8.88 13.31
C ARG A 108 -8.14 7.41 13.52
N ASN A 109 -8.10 6.62 12.44
CA ASN A 109 -7.94 5.18 12.56
C ASN A 109 -6.49 4.71 12.59
N GLN A 110 -5.54 5.59 12.22
CA GLN A 110 -4.10 5.32 12.21
C GLN A 110 -3.77 3.99 11.51
N VAL A 111 -4.31 3.79 10.31
CA VAL A 111 -4.05 2.56 9.53
C VAL A 111 -2.59 2.47 9.10
N PHE A 112 -2.07 1.25 8.99
CA PHE A 112 -0.72 0.97 8.50
C PHE A 112 -0.61 1.12 6.99
N THR A 113 -1.61 0.62 6.27
CA THR A 113 -1.67 0.59 4.80
C THR A 113 -3.11 0.73 4.36
N MET A 114 -3.34 1.06 3.09
CA MET A 114 -4.68 1.13 2.51
C MET A 114 -4.82 0.32 1.23
N PHE A 115 -6.00 -0.27 1.07
CA PHE A 115 -6.53 -0.69 -0.21
C PHE A 115 -7.47 0.40 -0.71
N LEU A 116 -7.11 1.03 -1.83
CA LEU A 116 -7.96 2.05 -2.44
C LEU A 116 -8.60 1.48 -3.70
N GLY A 117 -9.90 1.70 -3.85
CA GLY A 117 -10.57 1.81 -5.14
C GLY A 117 -11.07 3.24 -5.32
N GLY A 118 -12.20 3.39 -5.99
CA GLY A 118 -12.72 4.70 -6.39
C GLY A 118 -12.28 5.11 -7.80
N SER A 119 -12.44 6.41 -8.10
CA SER A 119 -12.16 6.96 -9.43
C SER A 119 -10.67 7.27 -9.64
N THR A 120 -10.20 7.23 -10.90
CA THR A 120 -8.81 7.59 -11.24
C THR A 120 -8.49 9.04 -10.84
N GLY A 121 -9.43 9.96 -11.03
CA GLY A 121 -9.29 11.35 -10.61
C GLY A 121 -9.16 11.51 -9.09
N GLY A 122 -9.89 10.71 -8.32
CA GLY A 122 -9.75 10.66 -6.87
C GLY A 122 -8.38 10.13 -6.46
N LEU A 123 -7.93 9.04 -7.08
CA LEU A 123 -6.63 8.41 -6.78
C LEU A 123 -5.48 9.39 -7.07
N LEU A 124 -5.59 10.17 -8.14
CA LEU A 124 -4.62 11.21 -8.49
C LEU A 124 -4.61 12.35 -7.46
N ALA A 125 -5.78 12.80 -7.00
CA ALA A 125 -5.90 13.83 -5.98
C ALA A 125 -5.33 13.43 -4.62
N LEU A 126 -5.32 12.14 -4.29
CA LEU A 126 -4.75 11.62 -3.04
C LEU A 126 -3.22 11.55 -3.04
N GLN A 127 -2.57 11.53 -4.20
CA GLN A 127 -1.13 11.27 -4.30
C GLN A 127 -0.24 12.19 -3.45
N PRO A 128 -0.48 13.52 -3.37
CA PRO A 128 0.31 14.38 -2.49
C PRO A 128 0.17 14.00 -1.01
N MET A 129 -1.02 13.58 -0.58
CA MET A 129 -1.27 13.15 0.80
C MET A 129 -0.63 11.77 1.07
N ILE A 130 -0.73 10.84 0.13
CA ILE A 130 -0.06 9.53 0.21
C ILE A 130 1.45 9.70 0.38
N ALA A 131 2.06 10.58 -0.43
CA ALA A 131 3.48 10.88 -0.34
C ALA A 131 3.88 11.56 0.98
N LYS A 132 3.06 12.51 1.45
CA LYS A 132 3.30 13.25 2.69
C LYS A 132 3.20 12.35 3.93
N GLU A 133 2.14 11.55 4.01
CA GLU A 133 1.87 10.69 5.16
C GLU A 133 2.63 9.36 5.08
N GLN A 134 3.32 9.10 3.95
CA GLN A 134 4.19 7.94 3.73
C GLN A 134 3.47 6.59 3.91
N VAL A 135 2.19 6.54 3.58
CA VAL A 135 1.35 5.35 3.77
C VAL A 135 1.39 4.49 2.52
N PRO A 136 1.82 3.22 2.60
CA PRO A 136 1.73 2.30 1.48
C PRO A 136 0.28 2.10 1.05
N VAL A 137 0.03 2.29 -0.23
CA VAL A 137 -1.29 2.15 -0.85
C VAL A 137 -1.24 1.11 -1.95
N LEU A 138 -2.21 0.20 -1.92
CA LEU A 138 -2.53 -0.69 -3.03
C LEU A 138 -3.80 -0.17 -3.73
N GLY A 139 -3.63 0.37 -4.92
CA GLY A 139 -4.71 0.84 -5.80
C GLY A 139 -5.18 -0.23 -6.78
N PRO A 140 -6.29 0.03 -7.51
CA PRO A 140 -6.79 -0.85 -8.55
C PRO A 140 -5.93 -0.72 -9.83
N PRO A 141 -6.12 -1.60 -10.83
CA PRO A 141 -5.76 -1.30 -12.21
C PRO A 141 -6.25 0.10 -12.59
N THR A 142 -5.38 0.92 -13.17
CA THR A 142 -5.64 2.35 -13.41
C THR A 142 -4.75 2.89 -14.53
N SER A 143 -4.88 4.18 -14.89
CA SER A 143 -4.03 4.80 -15.91
C SER A 143 -2.56 4.89 -15.48
N ASP A 144 -1.67 4.78 -16.46
CA ASP A 144 -0.22 4.99 -16.36
C ASP A 144 0.14 6.29 -15.63
N ILE A 145 -0.70 7.35 -15.67
CA ILE A 145 -0.43 8.63 -15.00
C ILE A 145 -0.19 8.49 -13.48
N LEU A 146 -0.72 7.42 -12.86
CA LEU A 146 -0.54 7.13 -11.45
C LEU A 146 0.73 6.34 -11.15
N VAL A 147 1.26 5.58 -12.11
CA VAL A 147 2.34 4.62 -11.90
C VAL A 147 3.59 4.89 -12.74
N VAL A 148 3.54 5.86 -13.66
CA VAL A 148 4.65 6.30 -14.51
C VAL A 148 4.88 7.82 -14.34
N PRO A 149 6.06 8.24 -13.82
CA PRO A 149 7.08 7.40 -13.20
C PRO A 149 6.58 6.75 -11.90
N PRO A 150 7.22 5.66 -11.44
CA PRO A 150 6.81 4.96 -10.22
C PRO A 150 6.78 5.88 -8.99
N ARG A 151 5.71 5.75 -8.20
CA ARG A 151 5.52 6.51 -6.96
C ARG A 151 5.84 5.61 -5.76
N LYS A 152 6.70 6.09 -4.85
CA LYS A 152 7.27 5.28 -3.76
C LYS A 152 6.26 4.55 -2.88
N TYR A 153 5.10 5.16 -2.63
CA TYR A 153 4.08 4.64 -1.70
C TYR A 153 2.79 4.20 -2.38
N TYR A 154 2.76 4.13 -3.72
CA TYR A 154 1.56 3.76 -4.47
C TYR A 154 1.88 2.61 -5.42
N PHE A 155 1.15 1.51 -5.25
CA PHE A 155 1.29 0.27 -5.99
C PHE A 155 -0.06 -0.10 -6.57
N ILE A 156 -0.06 -0.73 -7.76
CA ILE A 156 -1.28 -1.31 -8.35
C ILE A 156 -1.14 -2.83 -8.38
N HIS A 157 -2.24 -3.55 -8.21
CA HIS A 157 -2.25 -5.03 -8.19
C HIS A 157 -2.56 -5.66 -9.55
N GLY A 158 -2.50 -4.87 -10.63
CA GLY A 158 -2.75 -5.34 -11.98
C GLY A 158 -2.02 -4.47 -13.01
N THR A 159 -2.47 -4.56 -14.25
CA THR A 159 -1.91 -3.83 -15.38
C THR A 159 -2.55 -2.44 -15.48
N SER A 160 -1.89 -1.49 -16.16
CA SER A 160 -2.51 -0.21 -16.45
C SER A 160 -3.48 -0.30 -17.62
N TYR A 161 -4.40 0.66 -17.74
CA TYR A 161 -5.34 0.71 -18.87
C TYR A 161 -4.61 0.77 -20.22
N GLU A 162 -3.51 1.52 -20.28
CA GLU A 162 -2.69 1.69 -21.47
C GLU A 162 -2.01 0.39 -21.87
N ASP A 163 -1.51 -0.39 -20.91
CA ASP A 163 -0.91 -1.69 -21.18
C ASP A 163 -1.97 -2.75 -21.54
N GLU A 164 -3.14 -2.74 -20.89
CA GLU A 164 -4.28 -3.60 -21.27
C GLU A 164 -4.71 -3.36 -22.72
N ILE A 165 -4.79 -2.08 -23.12
CA ILE A 165 -5.10 -1.69 -24.49
C ILE A 165 -4.01 -2.21 -25.44
N LYS A 166 -2.72 -2.00 -25.14
CA LYS A 166 -1.62 -2.52 -25.98
C LYS A 166 -1.72 -4.03 -26.16
N ILE A 167 -1.93 -4.78 -25.08
CA ILE A 167 -2.10 -6.24 -25.12
C ILE A 167 -3.25 -6.64 -26.05
N LEU A 168 -4.37 -5.91 -26.01
CA LEU A 168 -5.51 -6.18 -26.90
C LEU A 168 -5.15 -5.94 -28.38
N PHE A 169 -4.42 -4.86 -28.68
CA PHE A 169 -3.94 -4.58 -30.03
C PHE A 169 -2.95 -5.65 -30.52
N ASP A 170 -1.98 -6.02 -29.69
CA ASP A 170 -1.00 -7.07 -30.00
C ASP A 170 -1.72 -8.41 -30.28
N TYR A 171 -2.75 -8.74 -29.50
CA TYR A 171 -3.56 -9.92 -29.75
C TYR A 171 -4.27 -9.90 -31.12
N ILE A 172 -4.81 -8.75 -31.53
CA ILE A 172 -5.49 -8.59 -32.83
C ILE A 172 -4.51 -8.76 -33.99
N TYR A 173 -3.31 -8.18 -33.87
CA TYR A 173 -2.30 -8.20 -34.93
C TYR A 173 -1.52 -9.52 -34.98
N ASP A 174 -0.96 -9.96 -33.86
CA ASP A 174 0.01 -11.06 -33.86
C ASP A 174 -0.67 -12.42 -33.76
N VAL A 175 -1.73 -12.51 -32.95
CA VAL A 175 -2.44 -13.77 -32.71
C VAL A 175 -3.57 -13.96 -33.72
N LYS A 176 -4.45 -12.97 -33.89
CA LYS A 176 -5.56 -13.06 -34.84
C LYS A 176 -5.15 -12.78 -36.29
N LYS A 177 -4.01 -12.12 -36.52
CA LYS A 177 -3.50 -11.77 -37.85
C LYS A 177 -4.55 -11.01 -38.68
N ALA A 178 -5.30 -10.12 -38.03
CA ALA A 178 -6.34 -9.34 -38.68
C ALA A 178 -5.71 -8.38 -39.71
N LYS A 179 -6.14 -8.47 -40.97
CA LYS A 179 -5.52 -7.69 -42.07
C LYS A 179 -6.02 -6.24 -42.16
N ASN A 180 -7.21 -5.95 -41.64
CA ASN A 180 -7.81 -4.60 -41.65
C ASN A 180 -8.87 -4.46 -40.55
N PRO A 181 -8.47 -4.54 -39.26
CA PRO A 181 -9.42 -4.46 -38.15
C PRO A 181 -10.04 -3.05 -38.07
N LYS A 182 -11.37 -2.98 -37.88
CA LYS A 182 -12.07 -1.74 -37.54
C LYS A 182 -12.27 -1.73 -36.03
N ILE A 183 -11.81 -0.68 -35.36
CA ILE A 183 -11.77 -0.61 -33.89
C ILE A 183 -12.58 0.62 -33.45
N GLY A 184 -13.49 0.40 -32.50
CA GLY A 184 -14.23 1.45 -31.82
C GLY A 184 -13.90 1.43 -30.33
N LEU A 185 -13.71 2.60 -29.72
CA LEU A 185 -13.48 2.77 -28.29
C LEU A 185 -14.74 3.33 -27.64
N VAL A 186 -15.22 2.65 -26.59
CA VAL A 186 -16.32 3.10 -25.76
C VAL A 186 -15.78 3.27 -24.34
N ARG A 187 -16.02 4.44 -23.73
CA ARG A 187 -15.58 4.75 -22.37
C ARG A 187 -16.72 5.35 -21.56
N ALA A 188 -16.67 5.17 -20.25
CA ALA A 188 -17.55 5.89 -19.34
C ALA A 188 -17.11 7.37 -19.25
N ASP A 189 -18.08 8.29 -19.23
CA ASP A 189 -17.82 9.73 -19.04
C ASP A 189 -17.58 10.10 -17.55
N THR A 190 -17.53 9.08 -16.69
CA THR A 190 -17.31 9.22 -15.25
C THR A 190 -15.83 9.39 -14.88
N GLU A 191 -14.93 9.00 -15.78
CA GLU A 191 -13.48 9.10 -15.62
C GLU A 191 -12.97 10.37 -16.33
N ARG A 192 -12.69 11.42 -15.54
CA ARG A 192 -12.03 12.64 -16.04
C ARG A 192 -10.54 12.39 -16.21
N GLU A 193 -10.18 11.66 -17.24
CA GLU A 193 -8.79 11.50 -17.68
C GLU A 193 -8.48 12.58 -18.72
N GLY A 194 -7.44 13.38 -18.48
CA GLY A 194 -7.07 14.55 -19.31
C GLY A 194 -6.52 14.23 -20.70
N TRP A 195 -6.91 13.10 -21.29
CA TRP A 195 -6.45 12.62 -22.59
C TRP A 195 -7.18 13.28 -23.76
N PHE A 196 -8.42 13.74 -23.54
CA PHE A 196 -9.23 14.40 -24.57
C PHE A 196 -9.38 15.91 -24.29
N PRO A 197 -9.24 16.78 -25.31
CA PRO A 197 -9.33 18.24 -25.14
C PRO A 197 -10.61 18.71 -24.44
N ASP A 198 -11.73 18.02 -24.69
CA ASP A 198 -13.05 18.37 -24.18
C ASP A 198 -13.28 17.93 -22.71
N SER A 199 -12.31 17.26 -22.09
CA SER A 199 -12.38 16.84 -20.69
C SER A 199 -11.82 17.87 -19.71
N GLN A 200 -11.34 19.02 -20.19
CA GLN A 200 -10.87 20.13 -19.35
C GLN A 200 -12.07 20.99 -18.89
N PRO A 201 -12.03 21.57 -17.67
CA PRO A 201 -13.15 22.37 -17.19
C PRO A 201 -13.33 23.61 -18.07
N THR A 202 -14.49 23.73 -18.71
CA THR A 202 -15.05 25.06 -18.97
C THR A 202 -15.35 25.67 -17.60
N GLY A 203 -14.73 26.80 -17.30
CA GLY A 203 -14.69 27.43 -15.98
C GLY A 203 -16.03 27.75 -15.34
#